data_AF-A0A5C7MQU0-F1
#
_entry.id   AF-A0A5C7MQU0-F1
#
_cell.length_a   1.000
_cell.length_b   1.000
_cell.length_c   1.000
_cell.angle_alpha   90.00
_cell.angle_beta   90.00
_cell.angle_gamma   90.00
#
_symmetry.space_group_name_H-M   'P 1'
#
loop_
_entity.id
_entity.type
_entity.pdbx_description
1 polymer ?
#
loop_
_entity_poly.entity_id
_entity_poly.type
_entity_poly.pdbx_seq_one_letter_code
_entity_poly.pdbx_strand_id
1 'polypeptide(L)'
;MLKKDNFIFGFIMGMLAPFVGFAVFKYTKLGPLNYFQALQYIFVQPGHRLLTVAISLSLMANAVLFTIYINARIDKTAKGIF
;
A
#
# COMPACT_ATOMS: atom_id res chain seq x y z
N MET A 1 -19.65 6.06 8.25
CA MET A 1 -18.30 6.26 8.87
C MET A 1 -17.26 6.86 7.91
N LEU A 2 -17.49 6.96 6.59
CA LEU A 2 -16.60 7.58 5.59
C LEU A 2 -16.77 9.11 5.43
N LYS A 3 -16.79 9.87 6.54
CA LYS A 3 -16.95 11.34 6.51
C LYS A 3 -16.07 12.08 7.52
N LYS A 4 -15.03 11.43 8.03
CA LYS A 4 -14.09 12.09 8.94
C LYS A 4 -13.00 12.73 8.09
N ASP A 5 -13.22 13.97 7.67
CA ASP A 5 -12.21 14.77 6.95
C ASP A 5 -11.09 15.18 7.92
N ASN A 6 -10.19 14.24 8.18
CA ASN A 6 -9.11 14.37 9.13
C ASN A 6 -7.80 13.89 8.49
N PHE A 7 -6.79 14.76 8.59
CA PHE A 7 -5.44 14.50 8.14
C PHE A 7 -4.82 13.27 8.82
N ILE A 8 -4.93 13.15 10.14
CA ILE A 8 -4.37 12.03 10.92
C ILE A 8 -4.98 10.70 10.46
N PHE A 9 -6.28 10.70 10.17
CA PHE A 9 -6.95 9.50 9.66
C PHE A 9 -6.40 9.12 8.28
N GLY A 10 -6.22 10.10 7.39
CA GLY A 10 -5.57 9.89 6.10
C GLY A 10 -4.15 9.36 6.22
N PHE A 11 -3.36 9.92 7.13
CA PHE A 11 -1.99 9.52 7.41
C PHE A 11 -1.89 8.05 7.84
N ILE A 12 -2.73 7.63 8.80
CA ILE A 12 -2.78 6.22 9.22
C ILE A 12 -3.16 5.31 8.05
N MET A 13 -4.14 5.71 7.22
CA MET A 13 -4.54 4.94 6.04
C MET A 13 -3.41 4.85 5.01
N GLY A 14 -2.69 5.94 4.76
CA GLY A 14 -1.52 5.99 3.86
C GLY A 14 -0.36 5.14 4.35
N MET A 15 -0.15 5.05 5.67
CA MET A 15 0.84 4.12 6.25
C MET A 15 0.42 2.66 6.14
N LEU A 16 -0.88 2.35 6.20
CA LEU A 16 -1.39 0.99 6.12
C LEU A 16 -1.49 0.45 4.68
N ALA A 17 -1.67 1.34 3.71
CA ALA A 17 -1.85 0.96 2.30
C ALA A 17 -0.69 0.17 1.66
N PRO A 18 0.60 0.44 1.98
CA PRO A 18 1.72 -0.41 1.55
C PRO A 18 1.62 -1.86 2.03
N PHE A 19 1.07 -2.09 3.23
CA PHE A 19 0.88 -3.45 3.74
C PHE A 19 -0.19 -4.19 2.92
N VAL A 20 -1.22 -3.49 2.46
CA VAL A 20 -2.23 -4.04 1.55
C VAL A 20 -1.60 -4.35 0.18
N GLY A 21 -0.83 -3.43 -0.38
CA GLY A 21 -0.12 -3.64 -1.65
C GLY A 21 0.83 -4.85 -1.58
N PHE A 22 1.58 -4.97 -0.49
CA PHE A 22 2.43 -6.12 -0.22
C PHE A 22 1.65 -7.42 -0.05
N ALA A 23 0.54 -7.40 0.68
CA ALA A 23 -0.31 -8.57 0.86
C ALA A 23 -0.83 -9.08 -0.49
N VAL A 24 -1.34 -8.19 -1.35
CA VAL A 24 -1.79 -8.54 -2.71
C VAL A 24 -0.65 -9.13 -3.54
N PHE A 25 0.54 -8.53 -3.50
CA PHE A 25 1.71 -9.05 -4.18
C PHE A 25 2.09 -10.47 -3.69
N LYS A 26 2.08 -10.68 -2.37
CA LYS A 26 2.34 -11.97 -1.77
C LYS A 26 1.34 -13.02 -2.25
N TYR A 27 0.04 -12.73 -2.19
CA TYR A 27 -0.99 -13.71 -2.59
C TYR A 27 -0.91 -14.06 -4.07
N THR A 28 -0.51 -13.13 -4.92
CA THR A 28 -0.46 -13.35 -6.38
C THR A 28 0.84 -13.98 -6.86
N LYS A 29 1.99 -13.67 -6.25
CA LYS A 29 3.32 -14.12 -6.73
C LYS A 29 4.07 -15.03 -5.77
N LEU A 30 3.80 -14.94 -4.47
CA LEU A 30 4.53 -15.65 -3.40
C LEU A 30 3.56 -16.43 -2.48
N GLY A 31 2.45 -16.92 -3.06
CA GLY A 31 1.34 -17.54 -2.33
C GLY A 31 1.76 -18.63 -1.33
N PRO A 32 2.67 -19.56 -1.69
CA PRO A 32 3.13 -20.63 -0.79
C PRO A 32 4.03 -20.16 0.35
N LEU A 33 4.65 -18.98 0.25
CA LEU A 33 5.59 -18.49 1.26
C LEU A 33 4.87 -17.84 2.44
N ASN A 34 5.42 -17.95 3.63
CA ASN A 34 4.99 -17.14 4.77
C ASN A 34 5.44 -15.67 4.61
N TYR A 35 4.83 -14.72 5.31
CA TYR A 35 5.16 -13.29 5.18
C TYR A 35 6.66 -12.99 5.40
N PHE A 36 7.28 -13.62 6.40
CA PHE A 36 8.72 -13.50 6.64
C PHE A 36 9.56 -14.05 5.50
N GLN A 37 9.20 -15.22 4.98
CA GLN A 37 9.91 -15.86 3.86
C GLN A 37 9.74 -15.05 2.57
N ALA A 38 8.55 -14.50 2.34
CA ALA A 38 8.27 -13.63 1.20
C ALA A 38 9.13 -12.36 1.25
N LEU A 39 9.20 -11.69 2.42
CA LEU A 39 10.08 -10.53 2.61
C LEU A 39 11.54 -10.90 2.37
N GLN A 40 12.04 -11.96 3.00
CA GLN A 40 13.42 -12.41 2.83
C GLN A 40 13.71 -12.73 1.35
N TYR A 41 12.79 -13.41 0.66
CA TYR A 41 12.93 -13.74 -0.75
C TYR A 41 13.02 -12.49 -1.63
N ILE A 42 12.19 -11.48 -1.37
CA ILE A 42 12.18 -10.21 -2.10
C ILE A 42 13.47 -9.42 -1.87
N PHE A 43 14.01 -9.42 -0.65
CA PHE A 43 15.24 -8.70 -0.29
C PHE A 43 16.51 -9.36 -0.81
N VAL A 44 16.56 -10.70 -0.81
CA VAL A 44 17.77 -11.45 -1.21
C VAL A 44 17.85 -11.64 -2.73
N GLN A 45 16.75 -11.41 -3.46
CA GLN A 45 16.73 -11.61 -4.90
C GLN A 45 17.75 -10.68 -5.62
N PRO A 46 18.66 -11.25 -6.43
CA PRO A 46 19.60 -10.44 -7.20
C PRO A 46 18.86 -9.54 -8.20
N GLY A 47 19.26 -8.27 -8.22
CA GLY A 47 18.67 -7.25 -9.09
C GLY A 47 17.35 -6.64 -8.59
N HIS A 48 16.86 -7.01 -7.40
CA HIS A 48 15.75 -6.36 -6.69
C HIS A 48 14.44 -6.17 -7.49
N ARG A 49 14.22 -6.96 -8.55
CA ARG A 49 13.07 -6.79 -9.45
C ARG A 49 11.74 -6.95 -8.72
N LEU A 50 11.63 -7.97 -7.85
CA LEU A 50 10.42 -8.18 -7.06
C LEU A 50 10.22 -7.09 -6.01
N LEU A 51 11.31 -6.53 -5.46
CA LEU A 51 11.24 -5.41 -4.52
C LEU A 51 10.69 -4.16 -5.22
N THR A 52 11.18 -3.84 -6.42
CA THR A 52 10.64 -2.74 -7.23
C THR A 52 9.15 -2.91 -7.48
N VAL A 53 8.71 -4.11 -7.90
CA VAL A 53 7.29 -4.39 -8.14
C VAL A 53 6.46 -4.25 -6.85
N ALA A 54 6.96 -4.79 -5.74
CA ALA A 54 6.27 -4.69 -4.44
C ALA A 54 6.11 -3.22 -4.00
N ILE A 55 7.15 -2.40 -4.15
CA ILE A 55 7.09 -0.97 -3.84
C ILE A 55 6.11 -0.25 -4.78
N SER A 56 6.15 -0.53 -6.08
CA SER A 56 5.22 0.08 -7.04
C SER A 56 3.76 -0.27 -6.73
N LEU A 57 3.47 -1.52 -6.37
CA LEU A 57 2.12 -1.95 -5.98
C LEU A 57 1.66 -1.28 -4.67
N SER A 58 2.58 -1.13 -3.70
CA SER A 58 2.32 -0.40 -2.46
C SER A 58 1.98 1.07 -2.71
N LEU A 59 2.77 1.76 -3.54
CA LEU A 59 2.49 3.15 -3.92
C LEU A 59 1.18 3.29 -4.71
N MET A 60 0.90 2.33 -5.59
CA MET A 60 -0.37 2.27 -6.32
C MET A 60 -1.56 2.12 -5.36
N ALA A 61 -1.44 1.31 -4.31
CA ALA A 61 -2.49 1.17 -3.29
C ALA A 61 -2.77 2.51 -2.60
N ASN A 62 -1.74 3.31 -2.26
CA ASN A 62 -1.93 4.66 -1.73
C ASN A 62 -2.62 5.58 -2.76
N ALA A 63 -2.21 5.53 -4.02
CA ALA A 63 -2.80 6.35 -5.09
C ALA A 63 -4.28 6.01 -5.34
N VAL A 64 -4.65 4.73 -5.27
CA VAL A 64 -6.05 4.29 -5.37
C VAL A 64 -6.87 4.83 -4.21
N LEU A 65 -6.38 4.69 -2.97
CA LEU A 65 -7.05 5.26 -1.80
C LEU A 65 -7.18 6.78 -1.92
N PHE A 66 -6.10 7.47 -2.26
CA PHE A 66 -6.09 8.92 -2.49
C PHE A 66 -7.18 9.32 -3.51
N THR A 67 -7.27 8.59 -4.62
CA THR A 67 -8.25 8.84 -5.68
C THR A 67 -9.70 8.67 -5.19
N ILE A 68 -9.97 7.65 -4.37
CA ILE A 68 -11.29 7.44 -3.77
C ILE A 68 -11.67 8.62 -2.87
N TYR A 69 -10.76 9.07 -2.00
CA TYR A 69 -11.04 10.14 -1.03
C TYR A 69 -11.11 11.53 -1.67
N ILE A 70 -10.29 11.83 -2.68
CA ILE A 70 -10.35 13.11 -3.39
C ILE A 70 -11.63 13.23 -4.23
N ASN A 71 -12.06 12.14 -4.88
CA ASN A 71 -13.33 12.13 -5.63
C ASN A 71 -14.55 12.26 -4.72
N ALA A 72 -14.45 11.78 -3.47
CA ALA A 72 -15.46 11.97 -2.44
C ALA A 72 -15.43 13.37 -1.79
N ARG A 73 -14.53 14.27 -2.22
CA ARG A 73 -14.34 15.63 -1.67
C ARG A 73 -13.96 15.64 -0.19
N ILE A 74 -13.18 14.64 0.23
CA ILE A 74 -12.66 14.49 1.61
C ILE A 74 -11.16 14.88 1.60
N ASP A 75 -10.92 16.16 1.37
CA ASP A 75 -9.61 16.65 0.93
C ASP A 75 -8.50 16.55 2.00
N LYS A 76 -8.82 16.71 3.29
CA LYS A 76 -7.81 16.58 4.38
C LYS A 76 -7.39 15.13 4.56
N THR A 77 -8.32 14.20 4.43
CA THR A 77 -8.00 12.76 4.46
C THR A 77 -7.21 12.36 3.23
N ALA A 78 -7.58 12.83 2.03
CA ALA A 78 -6.81 12.59 0.81
C ALA A 78 -5.35 13.08 0.97
N LYS A 79 -5.15 14.30 1.48
CA LYS A 79 -3.81 14.85 1.78
C LYS A 79 -3.01 14.07 2.83
N GLY A 80 -3.68 13.33 3.71
CA GLY A 80 -2.99 12.46 4.66
C GLY A 80 -2.50 11.16 4.01
N ILE A 81 -3.18 10.68 2.98
CA ILE A 81 -2.91 9.37 2.36
C ILE A 81 -1.66 9.41 1.46
N PHE A 82 -1.45 10.51 0.73
CA PHE A 82 -0.41 10.66 -0.28
C PHE A 82 0.28 12.02 -0.18
#